data_AF-A0A7L1ETG5-F1
#
_entry.id   AF-A0A7L1ETG5-F1
#
_cell.length_a   1.000
_cell.length_b   1.000
_cell.length_c   1.000
_cell.angle_alpha   90.00
_cell.angle_beta   90.00
_cell.angle_gamma   90.00
#
_symmetry.space_group_name_H-M   'P 1'
#
loop_
_entity.id
_entity.type
_entity.pdbx_description
1 polymer ?
#
loop_
_entity_poly.entity_id
_entity_poly.type
_entity_poly.pdbx_seq_one_letter_code
_entity_poly.pdbx_strand_id
1 'polypeptide(L)' 'SPPAPHLELLGVQAELDPPSQFQCLECGALLVTPGQLLEHQELHLKILGGG' A
#
# COMPACT_ATOMS: atom_id res chain seq x y z
N SER A 1 27.62 -16.97 -22.49
CA SER A 1 26.49 -16.08 -22.11
C SER A 1 27.03 -14.91 -21.32
N PRO A 2 26.68 -13.66 -21.64
CA PRO A 2 27.01 -12.56 -20.75
C PRO A 2 26.21 -12.71 -19.43
N PRO A 3 26.80 -12.34 -18.28
CA PRO A 3 26.08 -12.32 -17.01
C PRO A 3 25.04 -11.18 -17.03
N ALA A 4 23.86 -11.44 -16.45
CA ALA A 4 22.75 -10.50 -16.42
C ALA A 4 23.11 -9.25 -15.56
N PRO A 5 23.01 -8.02 -16.10
CA PRO A 5 23.24 -6.82 -15.33
C PRO A 5 21.93 -6.34 -14.70
N HIS A 6 21.62 -6.80 -13.48
CA HIS A 6 20.71 -6.05 -12.59
C HIS A 6 20.83 -6.41 -11.09
N LEU A 7 21.75 -7.28 -10.70
CA LEU A 7 21.87 -7.70 -9.30
C LEU A 7 22.99 -6.96 -8.54
N GLU A 8 23.39 -5.77 -9.00
CA GLU A 8 24.40 -4.93 -8.35
C GLU A 8 23.80 -3.76 -7.56
N LEU A 9 22.47 -3.65 -7.47
CA LEU A 9 21.81 -2.62 -6.64
C LEU A 9 21.33 -3.11 -5.26
N LEU A 10 21.82 -4.25 -4.78
CA LEU A 10 21.61 -4.69 -3.38
C LEU A 10 22.64 -4.06 -2.41
N GLY A 11 23.05 -2.82 -2.65
CA GLY A 11 24.16 -2.17 -1.94
C GLY A 11 23.79 -1.08 -0.94
N VAL A 12 22.66 -0.37 -1.09
CA VAL A 12 22.26 0.72 -0.19
C VAL A 12 20.74 0.94 -0.26
N GLN A 13 19.92 0.26 0.53
CA GLN A 13 18.50 0.64 0.72
C GLN A 13 17.87 0.01 1.98
N ALA A 14 18.67 -0.42 2.96
CA ALA A 14 18.15 -0.93 4.24
C ALA A 14 17.50 0.16 5.13
N GLU A 15 17.26 1.36 4.59
CA GLU A 15 16.77 2.55 5.31
C GLU A 15 15.58 3.20 4.59
N LEU A 16 14.86 2.49 3.70
CA LEU A 16 13.70 3.05 2.98
C LEU A 16 12.62 1.99 2.71
N ASP A 17 12.33 1.10 3.68
CA ASP A 17 11.07 0.35 3.58
C ASP A 17 9.95 1.41 3.54
N PRO A 18 9.18 1.53 2.44
CA PRO A 18 8.06 2.45 2.42
C PRO A 18 7.18 2.08 3.62
N PRO A 19 6.66 3.06 4.39
CA PRO A 19 5.85 2.74 5.55
C PRO A 19 4.81 1.71 5.14
N SER A 20 4.72 0.59 5.87
CA SER A 20 3.78 -0.48 5.55
C SER A 20 2.38 0.13 5.39
N GLN A 21 1.92 0.17 4.13
CA GLN A 21 0.67 0.82 3.76
C GLN A 21 -0.48 -0.18 3.84
N PHE A 22 -1.63 0.31 4.29
CA PHE A 22 -2.87 -0.45 4.41
C PHE A 22 -3.72 -0.21 3.16
N GLN A 23 -4.05 -1.26 2.43
CA GLN A 23 -4.83 -1.16 1.21
C GLN A 23 -6.32 -1.38 1.47
N CYS A 24 -7.16 -0.45 1.03
CA CYS A 24 -8.61 -0.66 0.95
C CYS A 24 -8.94 -1.65 -0.16
N LEU A 25 -9.74 -2.66 0.17
CA LEU A 25 -10.08 -3.74 -0.77
C LEU A 25 -11.22 -3.36 -1.73
N GLU A 26 -12.05 -2.37 -1.39
CA GLU A 26 -13.09 -1.89 -2.31
C GLU A 26 -12.54 -1.02 -3.44
N CYS A 27 -11.54 -0.17 -3.17
CA CYS A 27 -11.07 0.84 -4.13
C CYS A 27 -9.55 0.84 -4.39
N GLY A 28 -8.77 0.04 -3.66
CA GLY A 28 -7.31 -0.05 -3.83
C GLY A 28 -6.51 1.10 -3.20
N ALA A 29 -7.16 2.04 -2.50
CA ALA A 29 -6.48 3.17 -1.84
C ALA A 29 -5.47 2.68 -0.80
N LEU A 30 -4.31 3.35 -0.72
CA LEU A 30 -3.25 3.05 0.23
C LEU A 30 -3.21 4.08 1.36
N LEU A 31 -3.24 3.59 2.59
CA LEU A 31 -3.45 4.38 3.79
C LEU A 31 -2.31 4.11 4.78
N VAL A 32 -1.97 5.13 5.57
CA VAL A 32 -0.76 5.11 6.41
C VAL A 32 -0.99 4.38 7.74
N THR A 33 -2.23 4.30 8.22
CA THR A 33 -2.56 3.68 9.51
C THR A 33 -3.80 2.79 9.39
N PRO A 34 -3.92 1.76 10.26
CA PRO A 34 -5.12 0.92 10.32
C PRO A 34 -6.39 1.73 10.59
N GLY A 35 -6.31 2.75 11.46
CA GLY A 35 -7.46 3.60 11.81
C GLY A 35 -8.03 4.35 10.61
N GLN A 36 -7.16 4.96 9.79
CA GLN A 36 -7.59 5.60 8.55
C GLN A 36 -8.26 4.61 7.60
N LEU A 37 -7.77 3.37 7.54
CA LEU A 37 -8.37 2.32 6.70
C LEU A 37 -9.77 1.93 7.17
N LEU A 38 -9.98 1.86 8.47
CA LEU A 38 -11.31 1.58 9.03
C LEU A 38 -12.28 2.72 8.73
N GLU A 39 -11.90 3.97 9.05
CA GLU A 39 -12.74 5.15 8.79
C GLU A 39 -13.08 5.29 7.29
N HIS A 40 -12.12 4.98 6.41
CA HIS A 40 -12.33 5.01 4.96
C HIS A 40 -13.35 3.95 4.49
N GLN A 41 -13.26 2.72 4.99
CA GLN A 41 -14.23 1.65 4.67
C GLN A 41 -15.63 1.97 5.19
N GLU A 42 -15.75 2.63 6.35
CA GLU A 42 -17.04 3.10 6.84
C GLU A 42 -17.72 4.10 5.90
N LEU A 43 -16.95 4.93 5.18
CA LEU A 43 -17.51 5.84 4.17
C LEU A 43 -18.08 5.07 2.99
N HIS A 44 -17.38 4.04 2.49
CA HIS A 44 -17.91 3.16 1.45
C HIS A 44 -19.21 2.51 1.88
N LEU A 45 -19.28 1.98 3.10
CA LEU A 45 -20.50 1.38 3.65
C LEU A 45 -21.67 2.38 3.71
N LYS A 46 -21.41 3.64 4.09
CA LYS A 46 -22.44 4.69 4.16
C LYS A 46 -22.93 5.12 2.78
N ILE A 47 -22.03 5.18 1.79
CA ILE A 47 -22.38 5.54 0.40
C ILE A 47 -23.14 4.39 -0.28
N LEU A 48 -22.73 3.15 -0.06
CA LEU A 48 -23.37 1.96 -0.62
C LEU A 48 -24.71 1.62 0.05
N GLY A 49 -24.90 2.01 1.31
CA GLY A 49 -26.14 1.79 2.07
C GLY A 49 -27.19 2.90 1.94
N GLY A 50 -26.90 3.97 1.19
CA GLY A 50 -27.82 5.09 0.97
C GLY A 50 -28.54 4.99 -0.38
N GLY A 51 -29.46 4.03 -0.51
CA GLY A 51 -30.36 3.87 -1.66
C GLY A 51 -31.78 3.59 -1.21
#